data_AF-A0A9P0Q6T0-F1
#
_entry.id   AF-A0A9P0Q6T0-F1
#
_cell.length_a   1.000
_cell.length_b   1.000
_cell.length_c   1.000
_cell.angle_alpha   90.00
_cell.angle_beta   90.00
_cell.angle_gamma   90.00
#
_symmetry.space_group_name_H-M   'P 1'
#
loop_
_entity.id
_entity.type
_entity.pdbx_description
1 polymer ?
#
loop_
_entity_poly.entity_id
_entity_poly.type
_entity_poly.pdbx_seq_one_letter_code
_entity_poly.pdbx_strand_id
1 'polypeptide(L)'
;MNIFDQNKVCKYCMDEIKPCKDEGLQCFECNQMVHLRCLKRGSVPGGLHGDVFFTYKCTECSASGVEVFIRNKTSWMQIIVLVLYHLREKRPGLARRGFFHWRHHVASFIDKNWDIIFPPDTKMKKKWRGTIAGTLSHFNPFIFVSGTSIFNEPAWWTLKYTSLSPDVITHIHAEMINEKGVLKSKKLKVPSDAELFGKVLTLCVDDQEYLQTFIVNTTQVDIKDDYEKVPVVKKVVRTKRKGPTNSLSNPKKLFKAGTASLDIPIELITEPEEKLQTHPTCTKKEQETERTENIKLYDPFCHYNTSLNKLAYLRGTSLYTKLTGGIRQEPFLSPYSEIYLKPYIRRDTEIFPPWLKLMAEIQLTVNAKYDSEYELPPRAPLDYTYVQPEHIPAINSLCNQFFWPGIDLTDSLKYPDFSCVVLYKRLIVGFAFLVPDVSHTENYMSFCFTRPGWRNCGIGRFMVYHLIQTSLGKDITLNVSINNPALFLYQKFGFKVEKVVLDFYDKYLICDYNDKSKHAFFCRLER
;
A
#
# COMPACT_ATOMS: atom_id res chain seq x y z
N MET A 1 16.89 10.71 35.44
CA MET A 1 15.91 9.68 35.86
C MET A 1 15.90 8.63 34.77
N ASN A 2 16.03 7.35 35.12
CA ASN A 2 16.18 6.26 34.16
C ASN A 2 14.82 6.00 33.44
N ILE A 3 14.76 6.12 32.11
CA ILE A 3 13.52 5.93 31.33
C ILE A 3 13.01 4.48 31.46
N PHE A 4 13.93 3.55 31.72
CA PHE A 4 13.67 2.11 31.80
C PHE A 4 13.22 1.65 33.19
N ASP A 5 13.30 2.49 34.22
CA ASP A 5 12.87 2.13 35.59
C ASP A 5 11.39 2.38 35.87
N GLN A 6 10.66 3.05 34.97
CA GLN A 6 9.23 3.25 35.15
C GLN A 6 8.48 2.09 34.49
N ASN A 7 8.11 1.08 35.29
CA ASN A 7 7.16 0.03 34.89
C ASN A 7 5.80 0.68 34.55
N LYS A 8 5.66 1.14 33.31
CA LYS A 8 4.44 1.73 32.78
C LYS A 8 3.57 0.61 32.24
N VAL A 9 2.38 0.46 32.80
CA VAL A 9 1.41 -0.54 32.38
C VAL A 9 0.36 0.12 31.48
N CYS A 10 -0.05 -0.59 30.44
CA CYS A 10 -1.10 -0.14 29.56
C CYS A 10 -2.47 -0.25 30.21
N LYS A 11 -3.24 0.84 30.16
CA LYS A 11 -4.61 0.90 30.70
C LYS A 11 -5.55 -0.16 30.15
N TYR A 12 -5.40 -0.54 28.88
CA TYR A 12 -6.39 -1.36 28.18
C TYR A 12 -6.05 -2.86 28.20
N CYS A 13 -4.79 -3.25 28.02
CA CYS A 13 -4.40 -4.66 28.03
C CYS A 13 -3.73 -5.11 29.33
N MET A 14 -3.39 -4.17 30.22
CA MET A 14 -2.66 -4.43 31.48
C MET A 14 -1.26 -5.02 31.30
N ASP A 15 -0.72 -5.05 30.08
CA ASP A 15 0.66 -5.45 29.82
C ASP A 15 1.63 -4.26 30.01
N GLU A 16 2.89 -4.57 30.28
CA GLU A 16 3.97 -3.59 30.37
C GLU A 16 4.28 -2.93 29.02
N ILE A 17 4.56 -1.63 29.06
CA ILE A 17 5.03 -0.83 27.93
C ILE A 17 6.54 -0.78 28.03
N LYS A 18 7.21 -1.64 27.25
CA LYS A 18 8.68 -1.72 27.22
C LYS A 18 9.24 -0.69 26.25
N PRO A 19 10.09 0.25 26.71
CA PRO A 19 10.74 1.22 25.82
C PRO A 19 11.43 0.53 24.65
N CYS A 20 11.43 1.17 23.47
CA CYS A 20 12.00 0.67 22.21
C CYS A 20 11.31 -0.58 21.58
N LYS A 21 10.60 -1.42 22.35
CA LYS A 21 9.85 -2.59 21.84
C LYS A 21 8.36 -2.30 21.64
N ASP A 22 7.76 -1.58 22.59
CA ASP A 22 6.35 -1.23 22.61
C ASP A 22 6.19 0.25 22.99
N GLU A 23 5.56 1.03 22.11
CA GLU A 23 5.30 2.44 22.36
C GLU A 23 3.89 2.67 22.88
N GLY A 24 3.70 3.77 23.60
CA GLY A 24 2.40 4.17 24.09
C GLY A 24 2.27 5.68 24.27
N LEU A 25 1.02 6.14 24.31
CA LEU A 25 0.67 7.53 24.58
C LEU A 25 0.18 7.69 26.00
N GLN A 26 0.59 8.77 26.65
CA GLN A 26 0.10 9.17 27.96
C GLN A 26 -1.15 10.03 27.81
N CYS A 27 -2.23 9.68 28.50
CA CYS A 27 -3.42 10.52 28.53
C CYS A 27 -3.15 11.79 29.35
N PHE A 28 -3.44 12.96 28.78
CA PHE A 28 -3.23 14.25 29.43
C PHE A 28 -4.05 14.47 30.71
N GLU A 29 -5.19 13.79 30.87
CA GLU A 29 -6.06 13.98 32.04
C GLU A 29 -5.83 12.94 33.14
N CYS A 30 -5.87 11.65 32.81
CA CYS A 30 -5.69 10.60 33.83
C CYS A 30 -4.24 10.16 34.02
N ASN A 31 -3.29 10.69 33.23
CA ASN A 31 -1.88 10.31 33.23
C ASN A 31 -1.58 8.82 32.98
N GLN A 32 -2.58 8.01 32.62
CA GLN A 32 -2.41 6.60 32.30
C GLN A 32 -1.85 6.43 30.89
N MET A 33 -1.03 5.40 30.72
CA MET A 33 -0.42 5.06 29.44
C MET A 33 -1.28 4.06 28.66
N VAL A 34 -1.27 4.16 27.35
CA VAL A 34 -1.97 3.25 26.44
C VAL A 34 -1.03 2.87 25.31
N HIS A 35 -0.83 1.58 25.03
CA HIS A 35 -0.04 1.14 23.87
C HIS A 35 -0.61 1.70 22.58
N LEU A 36 0.25 2.00 21.60
CA LEU A 36 -0.19 2.38 20.25
C LEU A 36 -1.09 1.32 19.61
N ARG A 37 -0.78 0.03 19.82
CA ARG A 37 -1.60 -1.11 19.35
C ARG A 37 -2.93 -1.27 20.10
N CYS A 38 -3.03 -0.73 21.31
CA CYS A 38 -4.21 -0.87 22.15
C CYS A 38 -5.17 0.31 22.00
N LEU A 39 -4.75 1.43 21.38
CA LEU A 39 -5.65 2.53 21.03
C LEU A 39 -6.91 1.96 20.38
N LYS A 40 -8.10 2.45 20.74
CA LYS A 40 -9.35 1.93 20.16
C LYS A 40 -9.45 2.22 18.66
N ARG A 41 -8.76 3.27 18.23
CA ARG A 41 -8.46 3.51 16.81
C ARG A 41 -7.62 2.36 16.23
N GLY A 42 -6.58 1.90 16.93
CA GLY A 42 -5.64 0.87 16.48
C GLY A 42 -4.28 1.43 16.08
N SER A 43 -4.21 2.75 15.84
CA SER A 43 -2.97 3.49 15.64
C SER A 43 -3.20 4.99 15.86
N VAL A 44 -2.13 5.76 15.94
CA VAL A 44 -2.20 7.23 15.95
C VAL A 44 -2.65 7.78 14.59
N PRO A 45 -3.19 9.02 14.53
CA PRO A 45 -3.51 9.66 13.25
C PRO A 45 -2.33 9.59 12.27
N GLY A 46 -2.59 9.12 11.06
CA GLY A 46 -1.58 8.95 10.01
C GLY A 46 -0.82 7.63 10.00
N GLY A 47 -0.85 6.86 11.09
CA GLY A 47 -0.29 5.50 11.12
C GLY A 47 1.22 5.41 10.92
N LEU A 48 1.97 6.48 11.18
CA LEU A 48 3.42 6.43 11.12
C LEU A 48 3.97 5.56 12.25
N HIS A 49 4.74 4.54 11.88
CA HIS A 49 5.41 3.66 12.84
C HIS A 49 6.45 4.44 13.66
N GLY A 50 6.38 4.34 14.98
CA GLY A 50 7.24 5.12 15.90
C GLY A 50 6.68 6.48 16.31
N ASP A 51 5.46 6.83 15.89
CA ASP A 51 4.92 8.18 16.05
C ASP A 51 4.12 8.34 17.34
N VAL A 52 4.75 8.96 18.34
CA VAL A 52 4.13 9.28 19.64
C VAL A 52 3.92 10.78 19.85
N PHE A 53 4.10 11.61 18.82
CA PHE A 53 4.12 13.07 18.98
C PHE A 53 2.71 13.69 18.99
N PHE A 54 1.88 13.24 19.95
CA PHE A 54 0.50 13.67 20.11
C PHE A 54 0.19 14.01 21.57
N THR A 55 -0.62 15.05 21.77
CA THR A 55 -1.38 15.22 23.00
C THR A 55 -2.60 14.32 22.90
N TYR A 56 -2.66 13.32 23.78
CA TYR A 56 -3.65 12.25 23.75
C TYR A 56 -4.64 12.37 24.90
N LYS A 57 -5.92 12.13 24.61
CA LYS A 57 -6.99 12.03 25.60
C LYS A 57 -7.73 10.71 25.41
N CYS A 58 -7.76 9.86 26.44
CA CYS A 58 -8.38 8.54 26.37
C CYS A 58 -9.91 8.64 26.30
N THR A 59 -10.56 7.53 25.93
CA THR A 59 -12.02 7.46 25.77
C THR A 59 -12.77 7.93 27.02
N GLU A 60 -12.35 7.47 28.21
CA GLU A 60 -13.03 7.75 29.49
C GLU A 60 -12.90 9.21 29.92
N CYS A 61 -11.78 9.84 29.59
CA CYS A 61 -11.54 11.25 29.89
C CYS A 61 -12.26 12.17 28.90
N SER A 62 -12.50 11.70 27.67
CA SER A 62 -13.12 12.47 26.61
C SER A 62 -14.62 12.69 26.85
N ALA A 63 -15.04 13.96 26.82
CA ALA A 63 -16.45 14.33 26.96
C ALA A 63 -17.34 13.73 25.85
N SER A 64 -16.76 13.42 24.69
CA SER A 64 -17.45 12.77 23.57
C SER A 64 -17.40 11.24 23.61
N GLY A 65 -16.70 10.64 24.58
CA GLY A 65 -16.49 9.19 24.63
C GLY A 65 -15.61 8.65 23.51
N VAL A 66 -14.82 9.49 22.84
CA VAL A 66 -13.90 9.11 21.75
C VAL A 66 -12.48 9.57 22.07
N GLU A 67 -11.48 8.77 21.68
CA GLU A 67 -10.07 9.14 21.81
C GLU A 67 -9.75 10.39 20.99
N VAL A 68 -9.15 11.40 21.62
CA VAL A 68 -8.78 12.67 20.98
C VAL A 68 -7.26 12.73 20.85
N PHE A 69 -6.80 13.12 19.66
CA PHE A 69 -5.39 13.27 19.33
C PHE A 69 -5.16 14.68 18.78
N ILE A 70 -4.25 15.42 19.40
CA ILE A 70 -3.82 16.73 18.93
C ILE A 70 -2.34 16.63 18.55
N ARG A 71 -2.01 16.91 17.29
CA ARG A 71 -0.63 16.82 16.78
C ARG A 71 0.27 17.84 17.48
N ASN A 72 1.35 17.37 18.09
CA ASN A 72 2.31 18.25 18.75
C ASN A 72 3.20 18.95 17.72
N LYS A 73 3.72 20.13 18.06
CA LYS A 73 4.72 20.81 17.23
C LYS A 73 6.05 20.07 17.34
N THR A 74 6.48 19.45 16.24
CA THR A 74 7.72 18.69 16.16
C THR A 74 8.83 19.47 15.45
N SER A 75 10.06 19.32 15.93
CA SER A 75 11.28 19.83 15.29
C SER A 75 11.65 19.00 14.05
N TRP A 76 12.47 19.56 13.15
CA TRP A 76 12.98 18.83 11.99
C TRP A 76 13.80 17.59 12.38
N MET A 77 14.50 17.63 13.51
CA MET A 77 15.23 16.46 14.00
C MET A 77 14.27 15.31 14.33
N GLN A 78 13.23 15.57 15.12
CA GLN A 78 12.20 14.58 15.47
C GLN A 78 11.51 14.01 14.22
N ILE A 79 11.17 14.88 13.26
CA ILE A 79 10.52 14.47 12.01
C ILE A 79 11.43 13.55 11.20
N ILE A 80 12.71 13.90 11.05
CA ILE A 80 13.65 13.09 10.26
C ILE A 80 13.94 11.76 10.95
N VAL A 81 14.04 11.74 12.29
CA VAL A 81 14.16 10.50 13.06
C VAL A 81 12.93 9.62 12.82
N LEU A 82 11.72 10.16 12.98
CA LEU A 82 10.47 9.44 12.75
C LEU A 82 10.38 8.89 11.32
N VAL A 83 10.69 9.70 10.32
CA VAL A 83 10.61 9.29 8.91
C VAL A 83 11.64 8.21 8.58
N LEU A 84 12.89 8.35 9.03
CA LEU A 84 13.92 7.32 8.80
C LEU A 84 13.59 6.03 9.55
N TYR A 85 13.08 6.12 10.78
CA TYR A 85 12.62 4.98 11.56
C TYR A 85 11.49 4.25 10.83
N HIS A 86 10.44 5.00 10.44
CA HIS A 86 9.32 4.45 9.68
C HIS A 86 9.75 3.83 8.34
N LEU A 87 10.60 4.51 7.55
CA LEU A 87 11.08 4.00 6.26
C LEU A 87 11.88 2.70 6.43
N ARG A 88 12.68 2.58 7.49
CA ARG A 88 13.44 1.36 7.77
C ARG A 88 12.53 0.19 8.11
N GLU A 89 11.58 0.40 9.03
CA GLU A 89 10.69 -0.67 9.48
C GLU A 89 9.67 -1.08 8.41
N LYS A 90 9.15 -0.13 7.62
CA LYS A 90 8.06 -0.38 6.68
C LYS A 90 8.50 -0.52 5.22
N ARG A 91 9.67 0.00 4.85
CA ARG A 91 10.17 0.00 3.45
C ARG A 91 11.67 -0.33 3.38
N PRO A 92 12.14 -1.43 3.97
CA PRO A 92 13.56 -1.78 3.96
C PRO A 92 14.10 -1.97 2.52
N GLY A 93 13.26 -2.42 1.58
CA GLY A 93 13.64 -2.60 0.17
C GLY A 93 13.97 -1.31 -0.58
N LEU A 94 13.58 -0.13 -0.07
CA LEU A 94 13.96 1.16 -0.64
C LEU A 94 15.37 1.60 -0.18
N ALA A 95 15.90 0.96 0.88
CA ALA A 95 17.20 1.30 1.44
C ALA A 95 18.34 0.66 0.64
N ARG A 96 19.38 1.42 0.35
CA ARG A 96 20.64 0.88 -0.16
C ARG A 96 21.51 0.50 1.04
N ARG A 97 21.59 -0.80 1.36
CA ARG A 97 22.30 -1.31 2.56
C ARG A 97 21.89 -0.57 3.85
N GLY A 98 20.59 -0.34 4.07
CA GLY A 98 20.10 0.38 5.25
C GLY A 98 20.22 1.92 5.21
N PHE A 99 20.72 2.50 4.11
CA PHE A 99 20.75 3.95 3.91
C PHE A 99 19.63 4.43 2.98
N PHE A 100 19.08 5.59 3.28
CA PHE A 100 18.06 6.27 2.50
C PHE A 100 18.59 7.56 1.89
N HIS A 101 18.24 7.81 0.63
CA HIS A 101 18.59 9.06 -0.03
C HIS A 101 17.71 10.20 0.52
N TRP A 102 18.31 11.26 1.09
CA TRP A 102 17.52 12.30 1.78
C TRP A 102 16.53 13.02 0.84
N ARG A 103 16.91 13.28 -0.42
CA ARG A 103 16.00 13.95 -1.39
C ARG A 103 14.92 13.02 -1.94
N HIS A 104 15.30 11.86 -2.48
CA HIS A 104 14.39 10.97 -3.18
C HIS A 104 13.50 10.14 -2.25
N HIS A 105 13.98 9.80 -1.04
CA HIS A 105 13.23 8.98 -0.10
C HIS A 105 12.63 9.84 1.01
N VAL A 106 13.46 10.53 1.81
CA VAL A 106 12.99 11.28 3.00
C VAL A 106 12.15 12.50 2.60
N ALA A 107 12.67 13.38 1.74
CA ALA A 107 11.95 14.59 1.35
C ALA A 107 10.70 14.27 0.52
N SER A 108 10.75 13.26 -0.35
CA SER A 108 9.57 12.80 -1.09
C SER A 108 8.49 12.24 -0.16
N PHE A 109 8.89 11.50 0.87
CA PHE A 109 7.96 10.98 1.87
C PHE A 109 7.29 12.10 2.67
N ILE A 110 8.07 13.08 3.14
CA ILE A 110 7.53 14.21 3.91
C ILE A 110 6.58 15.05 3.05
N ASP A 111 6.90 15.26 1.78
CA ASP A 111 6.08 16.02 0.84
C ASP A 111 4.70 15.37 0.60
N LYS A 112 4.67 14.05 0.45
CA LYS A 112 3.41 13.29 0.24
C LYS A 112 2.55 13.16 1.49
N ASN A 113 3.15 13.27 2.67
CA ASN A 113 2.49 13.04 3.97
C ASN A 113 2.52 14.31 4.85
N TRP A 114 2.55 15.49 4.24
CA TRP A 114 2.73 16.75 4.96
C TRP A 114 1.65 16.97 6.03
N ASP A 115 0.38 16.77 5.66
CA ASP A 115 -0.79 16.99 6.52
C ASP A 115 -0.88 16.00 7.69
N ILE A 116 -0.15 14.88 7.59
CA ILE A 116 -0.05 13.87 8.64
C ILE A 116 1.09 14.22 9.61
N ILE A 117 2.23 14.63 9.05
CA ILE A 117 3.45 14.87 9.82
C ILE A 117 3.36 16.16 10.62
N PHE A 118 2.75 17.21 10.06
CA PHE A 118 2.68 18.52 10.65
C PHE A 118 1.29 18.89 11.15
N PRO A 119 1.17 19.73 12.20
CA PRO A 119 -0.11 20.32 12.58
C PRO A 119 -0.76 21.08 11.42
N PRO A 120 -2.11 21.13 11.33
CA PRO A 120 -2.83 21.73 10.19
C PRO A 120 -2.50 23.21 9.94
N ASP A 121 -2.06 23.94 10.97
CA ASP A 121 -1.68 25.35 10.85
C ASP A 121 -0.31 25.56 10.17
N THR A 122 0.41 24.48 9.84
CA THR A 122 1.80 24.54 9.37
C THR A 122 1.88 24.75 7.86
N LYS A 123 2.12 26.00 7.44
CA LYS A 123 2.35 26.31 6.03
C LYS A 123 3.71 25.79 5.51
N MET A 124 3.69 25.15 4.35
CA MET A 124 4.90 24.66 3.68
C MET A 124 5.77 25.81 3.15
N LYS A 125 7.00 25.96 3.68
CA LYS A 125 7.96 26.99 3.24
C LYS A 125 8.61 26.59 1.91
N LYS A 126 8.70 27.46 0.90
CA LYS A 126 9.25 27.16 -0.44
C LYS A 126 10.64 26.48 -0.47
N LYS A 127 11.49 26.65 0.54
CA LYS A 127 12.87 26.07 0.62
C LYS A 127 13.06 25.05 1.76
N TRP A 128 11.98 24.45 2.27
CA TRP A 128 12.04 23.53 3.42
C TRP A 128 12.95 22.31 3.21
N ARG A 129 13.09 21.83 1.97
CA ARG A 129 13.91 20.65 1.65
C ARG A 129 15.38 20.81 2.07
N GLY A 130 15.93 22.03 2.00
CA GLY A 130 17.30 22.31 2.43
C GLY A 130 17.50 22.14 3.94
N THR A 131 16.44 22.34 4.73
CA THR A 131 16.47 22.13 6.19
C THR A 131 16.70 20.66 6.54
N ILE A 132 16.27 19.72 5.69
CA ILE A 132 16.50 18.28 5.91
C ILE A 132 18.01 17.99 5.89
N ALA A 133 18.70 18.41 4.82
CA ALA A 133 20.12 18.19 4.66
C ALA A 133 20.94 18.89 5.76
N GLY A 134 20.57 20.13 6.12
CA GLY A 134 21.21 20.84 7.24
C GLY A 134 21.02 20.14 8.59
N THR A 135 19.82 19.62 8.85
CA THR A 135 19.52 18.87 10.09
C THR A 135 20.30 17.56 10.14
N LEU A 136 20.29 16.78 9.06
CA LEU A 136 21.05 15.52 8.97
C LEU A 136 22.55 15.73 9.26
N SER A 137 23.14 16.77 8.69
CA SER A 137 24.55 17.11 8.91
C SER A 137 24.83 17.61 10.33
N HIS A 138 23.93 18.42 10.91
CA HIS A 138 24.10 18.97 12.27
C HIS A 138 24.12 17.87 13.35
N PHE A 139 23.31 16.83 13.20
CA PHE A 139 23.19 15.74 14.17
C PHE A 139 24.04 14.50 13.84
N ASN A 140 24.95 14.62 12.86
CA ASN A 140 25.95 13.60 12.53
C ASN A 140 27.22 13.83 13.38
N PRO A 141 27.85 12.81 13.97
CA PRO A 141 27.62 11.37 13.83
C PRO A 141 26.96 10.73 15.06
N PHE A 142 26.06 11.43 15.77
CA PHE A 142 25.50 10.93 17.03
C PHE A 142 24.03 10.49 16.94
N ILE A 143 23.19 11.12 16.10
CA ILE A 143 21.84 10.61 15.79
C ILE A 143 21.81 10.00 14.39
N PHE A 144 22.42 10.69 13.42
CA PHE A 144 22.46 10.24 12.02
C PHE A 144 23.87 9.83 11.62
N VAL A 145 23.95 8.93 10.62
CA VAL A 145 25.20 8.51 9.99
C VAL A 145 25.13 8.78 8.50
N SER A 146 26.16 9.43 7.97
CA SER A 146 26.32 9.65 6.53
C SER A 146 26.92 8.41 5.85
N GLY A 147 26.33 7.99 4.73
CA GLY A 147 26.80 6.90 3.89
C GLY A 147 27.80 7.32 2.81
N THR A 148 28.24 8.59 2.77
CA THR A 148 29.13 9.09 1.71
C THR A 148 30.42 8.30 1.60
N SER A 149 31.03 7.92 2.73
CA SER A 149 32.25 7.10 2.76
C SER A 149 32.04 5.66 2.28
N ILE A 150 30.80 5.16 2.30
CA ILE A 150 30.44 3.79 1.94
C ILE A 150 30.14 3.66 0.45
N PHE A 151 29.41 4.63 -0.11
CA PHE A 151 28.94 4.59 -1.50
C PHE A 151 29.79 5.43 -2.45
N ASN A 152 30.74 6.23 -1.95
CA ASN A 152 31.40 7.30 -2.70
C ASN A 152 30.41 8.26 -3.40
N GLU A 153 29.17 8.29 -2.91
CA GLU A 153 28.08 9.12 -3.38
C GLU A 153 27.55 9.93 -2.20
N PRO A 154 27.38 11.26 -2.33
CA PRO A 154 26.75 12.04 -1.28
C PRO A 154 25.25 11.70 -1.16
N ALA A 155 24.60 12.22 -0.11
CA ALA A 155 23.15 12.22 0.09
C ALA A 155 22.48 10.95 0.68
N TRP A 156 23.27 9.93 1.04
CA TRP A 156 22.78 8.72 1.70
C TRP A 156 22.90 8.82 3.22
N TRP A 157 21.82 8.55 3.95
CA TRP A 157 21.75 8.73 5.41
C TRP A 157 21.00 7.60 6.11
N THR A 158 21.36 7.32 7.35
CA THR A 158 20.65 6.36 8.21
C THR A 158 20.66 6.80 9.68
N LEU A 159 19.88 6.13 10.51
CA LEU A 159 19.90 6.29 11.97
C LEU A 159 21.09 5.53 12.56
N LYS A 160 21.83 6.17 13.47
CA LYS A 160 22.97 5.54 14.14
C LYS A 160 22.54 4.36 15.01
N TYR A 161 21.49 4.55 15.79
CA TYR A 161 20.93 3.55 16.68
C TYR A 161 19.62 3.06 16.08
N THR A 162 19.64 1.90 15.45
CA THR A 162 18.49 1.40 14.70
C THR A 162 17.39 0.87 15.62
N SER A 163 17.76 0.32 16.76
CA SER A 163 16.82 -0.27 17.72
C SER A 163 16.13 0.76 18.63
N LEU A 164 16.57 2.02 18.63
CA LEU A 164 15.95 3.08 19.44
C LEU A 164 14.74 3.68 18.74
N SER A 165 13.64 3.84 19.48
CA SER A 165 12.44 4.51 19.00
C SER A 165 12.63 6.02 18.85
N PRO A 166 11.81 6.70 18.02
CA PRO A 166 11.81 8.15 17.92
C PRO A 166 11.59 8.86 19.25
N ASP A 167 10.77 8.30 20.14
CA ASP A 167 10.52 8.83 21.48
C ASP A 167 11.79 8.84 22.34
N VAL A 168 12.48 7.69 22.40
CA VAL A 168 13.69 7.52 23.21
C VAL A 168 14.81 8.41 22.70
N ILE A 169 15.03 8.48 21.38
CA ILE A 169 16.02 9.39 20.78
C ILE A 169 15.72 10.85 21.12
N THR A 170 14.44 11.23 21.08
CA THR A 170 14.00 12.58 21.42
C THR A 170 14.27 12.92 22.88
N HIS A 171 13.98 11.98 23.78
CA HIS A 171 14.21 12.17 25.21
C HIS A 171 15.69 12.29 25.54
N ILE A 172 16.53 11.40 25.00
CA ILE A 172 17.99 11.46 25.16
C ILE A 172 18.53 12.82 24.69
N HIS A 173 18.05 13.29 23.54
CA HIS A 173 18.45 14.60 23.02
C HIS A 173 18.00 15.76 23.91
N ALA A 174 16.79 15.70 24.48
CA ALA A 174 16.30 16.71 25.41
C ALA A 174 17.14 16.77 26.70
N GLU A 175 17.48 15.61 27.26
CA GLU A 175 18.30 15.52 28.46
C GLU A 175 19.74 15.98 28.21
N MET A 176 20.30 15.65 27.04
CA MET A 176 21.59 16.17 26.59
C MET A 176 21.61 17.72 26.55
N ILE A 177 20.53 18.36 26.09
CA ILE A 177 20.42 19.82 26.07
C ILE A 177 20.35 20.37 27.51
N ASN A 178 19.60 19.72 28.40
CA ASN A 178 19.51 20.10 29.80
C ASN A 178 20.88 20.05 30.49
N GLU A 179 21.61 18.94 30.36
CA GLU A 179 22.96 18.79 30.90
C GLU A 179 23.93 19.83 30.35
N LYS A 180 23.88 20.08 29.03
CA LYS A 180 24.67 21.12 28.38
C LYS A 180 24.36 22.51 28.96
N GLY A 181 23.09 22.80 29.26
CA GLY A 181 22.65 24.02 29.92
C GLY A 181 23.20 24.16 31.35
N VAL A 182 23.17 23.07 32.12
CA VAL A 182 23.70 23.01 33.49
C VAL A 182 25.23 23.20 33.51
N LEU A 183 25.96 22.58 32.58
CA LEU A 183 27.41 22.77 32.48
C LEU A 183 27.78 24.22 32.13
N LYS A 184 27.00 24.85 31.23
CA LYS A 184 27.17 26.27 30.88
C LYS A 184 26.88 27.18 32.07
N SER A 185 25.80 26.94 32.83
CA SER A 185 25.46 27.76 34.00
C SER A 185 26.52 27.64 35.11
N LYS A 186 27.11 26.45 35.27
CA LYS A 186 28.21 26.19 36.19
C LYS A 186 29.60 26.62 35.67
N LYS A 187 29.68 27.21 34.47
CA LYS A 187 30.94 27.60 33.77
C LYS A 187 31.97 26.45 33.66
N LEU A 188 31.50 25.22 33.54
CA LEU A 188 32.33 24.03 33.35
C LEU A 188 32.67 23.81 31.87
N LYS A 189 33.74 23.07 31.59
CA LYS A 189 34.11 22.67 30.21
C LYS A 189 33.00 21.80 29.63
N VAL A 190 32.40 22.23 28.52
CA VAL A 190 31.34 21.51 27.81
C VAL A 190 32.00 20.51 26.84
N PRO A 191 31.74 19.19 26.98
CA PRO A 191 32.22 18.18 26.03
C PRO A 191 31.61 18.34 24.63
N SER A 192 32.06 17.54 23.66
CA SER A 192 31.43 17.50 22.34
C SER A 192 30.00 16.97 22.41
N ASP A 193 29.14 17.38 21.48
CA ASP A 193 27.73 16.96 21.47
C ASP A 193 27.59 15.43 21.32
N ALA A 194 28.49 14.79 20.59
CA ALA A 194 28.52 13.33 20.46
C ALA A 194 28.91 12.62 21.77
N GLU A 195 29.84 13.18 22.55
CA GLU A 195 30.22 12.65 23.86
C GLU A 195 29.12 12.82 24.89
N LEU A 196 28.47 13.99 24.91
CA LEU A 196 27.32 14.24 25.78
C LEU A 196 26.17 13.30 25.44
N PHE A 197 25.83 13.15 24.16
CA PHE A 197 24.80 12.21 23.72
C PHE A 197 25.13 10.77 24.13
N GLY A 198 26.38 10.35 23.94
CA GLY A 198 26.84 9.01 24.34
C GLY A 198 26.74 8.77 25.84
N LYS A 199 27.11 9.75 26.66
CA LYS A 199 26.98 9.68 28.13
C LYS A 199 25.53 9.54 28.57
N VAL A 200 24.65 10.40 28.06
CA VAL A 200 23.22 10.33 28.37
C VAL A 200 22.62 9.02 27.87
N LEU A 201 23.00 8.54 26.68
CA LEU A 201 22.57 7.26 26.16
C LEU A 201 22.95 6.10 27.09
N THR A 202 24.19 6.04 27.58
CA THR A 202 24.63 4.98 28.52
C THR A 202 23.98 5.06 29.89
N LEU A 203 23.53 6.26 30.31
CA LEU A 203 22.81 6.45 31.56
C LEU A 203 21.32 6.16 31.44
N CYS A 204 20.79 6.30 30.23
CA CYS A 204 19.37 6.13 29.95
C CYS A 204 19.04 4.75 29.40
N VAL A 205 19.97 3.96 28.88
CA VAL A 205 19.69 2.66 28.23
C VAL A 205 20.65 1.61 28.81
N ASP A 206 20.12 0.73 29.67
CA ASP A 206 20.92 -0.28 30.38
C ASP A 206 21.20 -1.55 29.54
N ASP A 207 20.38 -1.82 28.53
CA ASP A 207 20.43 -3.06 27.74
C ASP A 207 21.32 -2.91 26.49
N GLN A 208 22.36 -3.75 26.40
CA GLN A 208 23.37 -3.72 25.34
C GLN A 208 22.80 -4.01 23.94
N GLU A 209 21.66 -4.68 23.83
CA GLU A 209 20.98 -4.96 22.55
C GLU A 209 20.55 -3.66 21.84
N TYR A 210 20.18 -2.63 22.61
CA TYR A 210 19.73 -1.32 22.08
C TYR A 210 20.86 -0.34 21.78
N LEU A 211 22.06 -0.62 22.29
CA LEU A 211 23.26 0.14 22.03
C LEU A 211 23.97 -0.29 20.74
N GLN A 212 23.46 -1.32 20.06
CA GLN A 212 23.99 -1.76 18.77
C GLN A 212 23.84 -0.64 17.74
N THR A 213 24.96 0.04 17.49
CA THR A 213 25.06 1.00 16.40
C THR A 213 24.92 0.27 15.06
N PHE A 214 24.43 0.94 14.03
CA PHE A 214 24.44 0.42 12.67
C PHE A 214 25.86 -0.02 12.28
N ILE A 215 26.13 -1.32 12.33
CA ILE A 215 27.42 -1.89 11.94
C ILE A 215 27.38 -2.11 10.43
N VAL A 216 28.24 -1.40 9.70
CA VAL A 216 28.62 -1.81 8.36
C VAL A 216 29.42 -3.09 8.52
N ASN A 217 28.76 -4.24 8.61
CA ASN A 217 29.44 -5.51 8.46
C ASN A 217 29.97 -5.55 7.02
N THR A 218 31.25 -5.19 6.88
CA THR A 218 32.10 -5.70 5.81
C THR A 218 32.27 -7.20 6.04
N THR A 219 31.20 -7.97 5.86
CA THR A 219 31.37 -9.38 5.49
C THR A 219 31.76 -9.37 4.02
N GLN A 220 33.07 -9.37 3.78
CA GLN A 220 33.60 -10.24 2.75
C GLN A 220 33.12 -11.65 3.11
N VAL A 221 31.94 -12.03 2.62
CA VAL A 221 31.75 -13.42 2.27
C VAL A 221 32.51 -13.53 0.96
N ASP A 222 33.78 -13.91 1.06
CA ASP A 222 34.46 -14.61 -0.01
C ASP A 222 33.61 -15.86 -0.28
N ILE A 223 32.63 -15.72 -1.19
CA ILE A 223 32.18 -16.85 -1.96
C ILE A 223 33.40 -17.20 -2.78
N LYS A 224 34.16 -18.20 -2.32
CA LYS A 224 35.11 -18.89 -3.18
C LYS A 224 34.34 -19.28 -4.44
N ASP A 225 34.64 -18.59 -5.53
CA ASP A 225 34.33 -19.00 -6.88
C ASP A 225 35.07 -20.31 -7.15
N ASP A 226 34.53 -21.43 -6.66
CA ASP A 226 34.86 -22.76 -7.16
C ASP A 226 34.09 -22.96 -8.48
N TYR A 227 34.46 -22.15 -9.49
CA TYR A 227 34.24 -22.52 -10.88
C TYR A 227 35.40 -23.41 -11.30
N GLU A 228 35.15 -24.72 -11.32
CA GLU A 228 35.98 -25.65 -12.07
C GLU A 228 36.13 -25.15 -13.52
N LYS A 229 37.39 -24.97 -13.91
CA LYS A 229 37.80 -24.61 -15.26
C LYS A 229 37.33 -25.69 -16.25
N VAL A 230 36.45 -25.33 -17.16
CA VAL A 230 36.26 -26.08 -18.42
C VAL A 230 36.87 -25.27 -19.57
N PRO A 231 37.63 -25.90 -20.50
CA PRO A 231 38.63 -25.21 -21.30
C PRO A 231 38.05 -24.47 -22.51
N VAL A 232 38.75 -23.41 -22.90
CA VAL A 232 38.58 -22.65 -24.14
C VAL A 232 38.72 -23.57 -25.36
N VAL A 233 37.68 -23.65 -26.20
CA VAL A 233 37.78 -24.19 -27.57
C VAL A 233 37.50 -23.09 -28.60
N LYS A 234 38.42 -23.07 -29.58
CA LYS A 234 38.68 -22.04 -30.58
C LYS A 234 37.58 -21.91 -31.64
N LYS A 235 37.45 -20.69 -32.17
CA LYS A 235 36.68 -20.33 -33.36
C LYS A 235 36.98 -21.27 -34.54
N VAL A 236 35.95 -21.85 -35.14
CA VAL A 236 36.04 -22.52 -36.44
C VAL A 236 35.22 -21.74 -37.47
N VAL A 237 35.96 -21.32 -38.50
CA VAL A 237 35.52 -20.72 -39.76
C VAL A 237 34.59 -21.70 -40.50
N ARG A 238 33.44 -21.22 -40.99
CA ARG A 238 32.60 -21.97 -41.94
C ARG A 238 32.55 -21.29 -43.31
N THR A 239 32.89 -22.10 -44.29
CA THR A 239 33.02 -21.89 -45.72
C THR A 239 31.67 -21.84 -46.45
N LYS A 240 31.66 -21.13 -47.59
CA LYS A 240 30.56 -20.94 -48.55
C LYS A 240 29.98 -22.26 -49.09
N ARG A 241 28.64 -22.34 -49.22
CA ARG A 241 27.94 -23.08 -50.29
C ARG A 241 26.70 -22.31 -50.77
N LYS A 242 26.38 -22.53 -52.06
CA LYS A 242 25.54 -21.77 -53.01
C LYS A 242 24.01 -21.86 -52.74
N GLY A 243 23.27 -20.90 -53.31
CA GLY A 243 21.81 -20.69 -53.21
C GLY A 243 20.92 -21.72 -53.93
N PRO A 244 19.60 -21.44 -54.07
CA PRO A 244 19.16 -20.56 -55.15
C PRO A 244 18.14 -19.47 -54.77
N THR A 245 17.96 -18.59 -55.75
CA THR A 245 17.19 -17.36 -55.87
C THR A 245 15.67 -17.52 -55.76
N ASN A 246 14.98 -16.50 -55.21
CA ASN A 246 13.89 -15.87 -55.93
C ASN A 246 13.66 -14.41 -55.48
N SER A 247 13.51 -13.57 -56.49
CA SER A 247 13.36 -12.13 -56.52
C SER A 247 11.91 -11.69 -56.32
N LEU A 248 11.68 -10.54 -55.68
CA LEU A 248 10.96 -9.35 -56.22
C LEU A 248 10.75 -8.34 -55.08
N SER A 249 11.41 -7.19 -55.16
CA SER A 249 10.83 -5.86 -55.45
C SER A 249 10.39 -5.07 -54.21
N ASN A 250 11.28 -4.14 -53.84
CA ASN A 250 11.00 -2.87 -53.16
C ASN A 250 10.04 -2.01 -54.04
N PRO A 251 9.34 -0.97 -53.54
CA PRO A 251 10.06 0.25 -53.13
C PRO A 251 9.42 1.18 -52.06
N LYS A 252 10.33 1.81 -51.30
CA LYS A 252 10.52 3.26 -51.04
C LYS A 252 9.35 4.16 -50.55
N LYS A 253 9.66 4.81 -49.42
CA LYS A 253 9.64 6.28 -49.13
C LYS A 253 8.27 6.99 -49.08
N LEU A 254 8.04 7.76 -48.00
CA LEU A 254 8.13 9.24 -48.06
C LEU A 254 8.16 9.90 -46.66
N PHE A 255 8.98 10.94 -46.58
CA PHE A 255 9.07 12.00 -45.54
C PHE A 255 7.72 12.77 -45.45
N LYS A 256 7.37 13.65 -44.50
CA LYS A 256 8.10 14.71 -43.78
C LYS A 256 7.16 15.39 -42.75
N ALA A 257 7.76 16.23 -41.91
CA ALA A 257 7.21 17.01 -40.80
C ALA A 257 6.39 18.29 -41.15
N GLY A 258 5.74 18.85 -40.13
CA GLY A 258 5.32 20.26 -39.96
C GLY A 258 4.17 20.36 -38.91
N THR A 259 4.36 20.86 -37.68
CA THR A 259 4.46 22.24 -37.13
C THR A 259 3.19 23.12 -37.21
N ALA A 260 2.91 23.77 -36.05
CA ALA A 260 2.01 24.91 -35.78
C ALA A 260 0.49 24.59 -35.67
N SER A 261 -0.37 25.17 -34.82
CA SER A 261 -0.37 25.94 -33.55
C SER A 261 -1.80 26.53 -33.44
N LEU A 262 -2.41 26.47 -32.24
CA LEU A 262 -3.45 27.37 -31.66
C LEU A 262 -4.65 27.83 -32.51
N ASP A 263 -5.87 27.60 -32.00
CA ASP A 263 -6.80 28.70 -31.63
C ASP A 263 -8.01 28.18 -30.83
N ILE A 264 -8.41 28.97 -29.84
CA ILE A 264 -9.56 28.81 -28.93
C ILE A 264 -10.68 29.74 -29.44
N PRO A 265 -11.96 29.41 -29.19
CA PRO A 265 -12.80 30.44 -28.55
C PRO A 265 -13.57 29.93 -27.32
N ILE A 266 -13.68 30.86 -26.36
CA ILE A 266 -14.49 30.83 -25.14
C ILE A 266 -15.89 31.33 -25.48
N GLU A 267 -16.94 30.69 -24.94
CA GLU A 267 -18.24 31.33 -24.75
C GLU A 267 -18.78 31.05 -23.34
N LEU A 268 -19.10 32.15 -22.65
CA LEU A 268 -19.82 32.23 -21.38
C LEU A 268 -21.32 32.04 -21.64
N ILE A 269 -22.01 31.32 -20.75
CA ILE A 269 -23.46 31.48 -20.57
C ILE A 269 -23.74 31.63 -19.07
N THR A 270 -24.33 32.77 -18.74
CA THR A 270 -24.89 33.22 -17.46
C THR A 270 -26.37 32.86 -17.33
N GLU A 271 -26.86 32.93 -16.08
CA GLU A 271 -28.25 33.16 -15.57
C GLU A 271 -28.81 32.04 -14.67
N PRO A 272 -29.75 32.33 -13.74
CA PRO A 272 -29.82 33.48 -12.82
C PRO A 272 -30.15 33.08 -11.36
N GLU A 273 -30.00 34.03 -10.44
CA GLU A 273 -30.40 33.95 -9.02
C GLU A 273 -31.93 34.17 -8.85
N GLU A 274 -32.58 33.36 -8.01
CA GLU A 274 -33.80 33.77 -7.30
C GLU A 274 -33.68 33.47 -5.80
N LYS A 275 -33.85 34.53 -5.00
CA LYS A 275 -33.92 34.52 -3.54
C LYS A 275 -35.39 34.49 -3.11
N LEU A 276 -35.74 33.65 -2.15
CA LEU A 276 -36.81 33.96 -1.20
C LEU A 276 -36.43 33.49 0.21
N GLN A 277 -36.40 34.45 1.15
CA GLN A 277 -36.26 34.26 2.58
C GLN A 277 -37.65 34.31 3.24
N THR A 278 -37.96 33.36 4.12
CA THR A 278 -38.86 33.57 5.28
C THR A 278 -38.59 32.51 6.36
N HIS A 279 -38.27 32.96 7.59
CA HIS A 279 -38.39 32.21 8.85
C HIS A 279 -39.64 32.74 9.60
N PRO A 280 -40.01 32.24 10.81
CA PRO A 280 -40.32 30.87 11.22
C PRO A 280 -41.72 30.81 11.91
N THR A 281 -42.36 29.64 12.05
CA THR A 281 -43.37 29.47 13.11
C THR A 281 -43.41 28.03 13.63
N CYS A 282 -43.35 27.94 14.95
CA CYS A 282 -43.33 26.74 15.77
C CYS A 282 -44.76 26.27 16.07
N THR A 283 -45.01 24.97 15.92
CA THR A 283 -46.14 24.29 16.59
C THR A 283 -45.66 22.97 17.18
N LYS A 284 -45.78 22.86 18.50
CA LYS A 284 -45.52 21.67 19.31
C LYS A 284 -46.62 20.63 19.11
N LYS A 285 -46.28 19.36 18.89
CA LYS A 285 -47.05 18.19 19.35
C LYS A 285 -46.12 17.00 19.65
N GLU A 286 -46.14 16.67 20.95
CA GLU A 286 -46.12 15.36 21.61
C GLU A 286 -45.20 14.21 21.18
N GLN A 287 -44.67 13.57 22.23
CA GLN A 287 -43.59 12.59 22.27
C GLN A 287 -44.10 11.19 21.90
N GLU A 288 -43.44 10.55 20.92
CA GLU A 288 -43.35 9.10 20.84
C GLU A 288 -41.87 8.69 20.88
N THR A 289 -41.55 7.86 21.88
CA THR A 289 -40.24 7.27 22.17
C THR A 289 -39.79 6.35 21.05
N GLU A 290 -39.15 6.88 20.02
CA GLU A 290 -38.29 6.10 19.13
C GLU A 290 -36.87 6.08 19.68
N ARG A 291 -36.36 4.87 19.89
CA ARG A 291 -34.97 4.60 20.26
C ARG A 291 -34.06 5.20 19.19
N THR A 292 -33.51 6.38 19.43
CA THR A 292 -32.41 6.91 18.62
C THR A 292 -31.23 5.98 18.80
N GLU A 293 -31.05 5.06 17.84
CA GLU A 293 -29.77 4.44 17.59
C GLU A 293 -28.74 5.56 17.51
N ASN A 294 -27.79 5.54 18.45
CA ASN A 294 -26.72 6.51 18.53
C ASN A 294 -26.11 6.68 17.15
N ILE A 295 -26.36 7.85 16.55
CA ILE A 295 -25.67 8.31 15.35
C ILE A 295 -24.21 8.41 15.76
N LYS A 296 -23.46 7.34 15.45
CA LYS A 296 -22.01 7.35 15.49
C LYS A 296 -21.58 8.45 14.54
N LEU A 297 -21.21 9.60 15.08
CA LEU A 297 -20.36 10.55 14.36
C LEU A 297 -18.99 9.88 14.23
N TYR A 298 -18.87 9.05 13.20
CA TYR A 298 -17.61 8.62 12.65
C TYR A 298 -16.90 9.88 12.14
N ASP A 299 -15.65 10.07 12.56
CA ASP A 299 -14.71 10.85 11.75
C ASP A 299 -14.84 10.35 10.30
N PRO A 300 -15.26 11.19 9.33
CA PRO A 300 -15.65 10.77 7.98
C PRO A 300 -14.54 10.06 7.17
N PHE A 301 -13.32 9.98 7.72
CA PHE A 301 -12.12 9.49 7.03
C PHE A 301 -11.51 8.22 7.64
N CYS A 302 -12.08 7.65 8.71
CA CYS A 302 -11.45 6.57 9.46
C CYS A 302 -12.18 5.22 9.32
N HIS A 303 -11.67 4.38 8.41
CA HIS A 303 -12.20 3.04 8.20
C HIS A 303 -11.05 2.03 8.19
N TYR A 304 -10.89 1.32 9.30
CA TYR A 304 -10.00 0.16 9.37
C TYR A 304 -10.49 -0.92 8.43
N ASN A 305 -9.58 -1.68 7.81
CA ASN A 305 -9.97 -2.91 7.16
C ASN A 305 -10.44 -3.90 8.22
N THR A 306 -11.74 -3.86 8.52
CA THR A 306 -12.39 -4.79 9.43
C THR A 306 -12.60 -6.15 8.77
N SER A 307 -11.86 -6.46 7.71
CA SER A 307 -12.07 -7.65 6.90
C SER A 307 -11.95 -8.95 7.68
N LEU A 308 -11.10 -8.93 8.72
CA LEU A 308 -10.86 -10.05 9.61
C LEU A 308 -11.71 -9.97 10.89
N ASN A 309 -12.57 -8.96 11.04
CA ASN A 309 -13.46 -8.85 12.18
C ASN A 309 -14.61 -9.86 12.05
N LYS A 310 -14.94 -10.54 13.16
CA LYS A 310 -16.08 -11.45 13.27
C LYS A 310 -17.38 -10.85 12.75
N LEU A 311 -17.61 -9.55 12.92
CA LEU A 311 -18.80 -8.86 12.38
C LEU A 311 -18.82 -8.80 10.85
N ALA A 312 -17.67 -8.52 10.21
CA ALA A 312 -17.57 -8.49 8.75
C ALA A 312 -17.69 -9.91 8.16
N TYR A 313 -17.08 -10.90 8.83
CA TYR A 313 -17.27 -12.31 8.50
C TYR A 313 -18.76 -12.71 8.57
N LEU A 314 -19.46 -12.38 9.67
CA LEU A 314 -20.88 -12.68 9.83
C LEU A 314 -21.74 -12.01 8.75
N ARG A 315 -21.47 -10.75 8.39
CA ARG A 315 -22.16 -10.08 7.27
C ARG A 315 -21.88 -10.77 5.93
N GLY A 316 -20.64 -11.14 5.66
CA GLY A 316 -20.23 -11.92 4.50
C GLY A 316 -20.89 -13.30 4.43
N THR A 317 -21.27 -13.87 5.58
CA THR A 317 -21.94 -15.19 5.62
C THR A 317 -23.43 -15.17 5.28
N SER A 318 -24.06 -13.99 5.21
CA SER A 318 -25.48 -13.89 4.85
C SER A 318 -25.73 -14.46 3.45
N LEU A 319 -26.84 -15.17 3.24
CA LEU A 319 -27.14 -15.76 1.93
C LEU A 319 -27.19 -14.69 0.83
N TYR A 320 -27.73 -13.52 1.16
CA TYR A 320 -27.78 -12.37 0.26
C TYR A 320 -26.37 -11.94 -0.16
N THR A 321 -25.49 -11.68 0.81
CA THR A 321 -24.09 -11.27 0.57
C THR A 321 -23.27 -12.38 -0.11
N LYS A 322 -23.54 -13.65 0.17
CA LYS A 322 -22.91 -14.77 -0.56
C LYS A 322 -23.28 -14.80 -2.04
N LEU A 323 -24.51 -14.43 -2.38
CA LEU A 323 -25.01 -14.40 -3.75
C LEU A 323 -24.62 -13.12 -4.49
N THR A 324 -24.60 -11.99 -3.80
CA THR A 324 -24.51 -10.65 -4.40
C THR A 324 -23.26 -9.87 -3.99
N GLY A 325 -22.41 -10.40 -3.12
CA GLY A 325 -21.34 -9.63 -2.49
C GLY A 325 -21.84 -8.38 -1.77
N GLY A 326 -20.91 -7.49 -1.46
CA GLY A 326 -21.14 -6.15 -0.91
C GLY A 326 -19.95 -5.26 -1.23
N ILE A 327 -20.18 -3.98 -1.52
CA ILE A 327 -19.11 -3.01 -1.76
C ILE A 327 -19.12 -2.00 -0.63
N ARG A 328 -18.04 -1.99 0.14
CA ARG A 328 -17.76 -0.91 1.08
C ARG A 328 -17.46 0.38 0.31
N GLN A 329 -18.22 1.43 0.58
CA GLN A 329 -18.09 2.75 -0.06
C GLN A 329 -16.95 3.61 0.54
N GLU A 330 -16.42 3.16 1.66
CA GLU A 330 -15.48 3.86 2.48
C GLU A 330 -14.04 3.41 2.18
N PRO A 331 -13.06 4.34 2.13
CA PRO A 331 -11.66 3.96 1.89
C PRO A 331 -11.11 3.20 3.10
N PHE A 332 -10.41 2.08 2.91
CA PHE A 332 -9.94 1.26 4.03
C PHE A 332 -8.42 1.08 4.05
N LEU A 333 -7.85 0.90 5.25
CA LEU A 333 -6.40 0.71 5.42
C LEU A 333 -5.96 -0.71 5.06
N SER A 334 -5.04 -0.87 4.12
CA SER A 334 -4.44 -2.17 3.81
C SER A 334 -3.65 -2.75 4.99
N PRO A 335 -3.88 -4.01 5.40
CA PRO A 335 -3.05 -4.66 6.42
C PRO A 335 -1.61 -4.90 5.97
N TYR A 336 -1.35 -4.98 4.66
CA TYR A 336 -0.03 -5.29 4.12
C TYR A 336 0.79 -4.03 3.82
N SER A 337 0.28 -3.14 2.96
CA SER A 337 1.02 -1.93 2.59
C SER A 337 0.82 -0.76 3.53
N GLU A 338 -0.16 -0.84 4.44
CA GLU A 338 -0.58 0.26 5.32
C GLU A 338 -0.98 1.54 4.55
N ILE A 339 -1.44 1.37 3.31
CA ILE A 339 -1.97 2.46 2.47
C ILE A 339 -3.50 2.46 2.57
N TYR A 340 -4.11 3.65 2.56
CA TYR A 340 -5.56 3.80 2.41
C TYR A 340 -5.96 3.49 0.97
N LEU A 341 -6.70 2.39 0.81
CA LEU A 341 -7.29 1.98 -0.45
C LEU A 341 -8.63 2.67 -0.65
N LYS A 342 -8.80 3.28 -1.81
CA LYS A 342 -10.10 3.80 -2.23
C LYS A 342 -11.09 2.65 -2.45
N PRO A 343 -12.40 2.88 -2.25
CA PRO A 343 -13.42 1.86 -2.50
C PRO A 343 -13.37 1.30 -3.93
N TYR A 344 -13.00 2.16 -4.88
CA TYR A 344 -12.89 1.82 -6.30
C TYR A 344 -11.46 2.10 -6.80
N ILE A 345 -10.91 1.12 -7.52
CA ILE A 345 -9.71 1.26 -8.36
C ILE A 345 -10.09 2.05 -9.63
N ARG A 346 -11.21 1.68 -10.24
CA ARG A 346 -11.76 2.27 -11.46
C ARG A 346 -13.26 1.98 -11.54
N ARG A 347 -14.05 2.92 -12.06
CA ARG A 347 -15.43 2.68 -12.46
C ARG A 347 -15.55 2.93 -13.95
N ASP A 348 -16.08 1.96 -14.68
CA ASP A 348 -16.09 1.96 -16.14
C ASP A 348 -17.52 1.88 -16.68
N THR A 349 -17.94 2.93 -17.37
CA THR A 349 -19.25 3.04 -18.03
C THR A 349 -19.18 2.84 -19.54
N GLU A 350 -17.99 2.59 -20.09
CA GLU A 350 -17.75 2.50 -21.53
C GLU A 350 -17.81 1.06 -22.01
N ILE A 351 -17.19 0.14 -21.27
CA ILE A 351 -17.12 -1.28 -21.66
C ILE A 351 -18.51 -1.88 -21.73
N PHE A 352 -18.84 -2.49 -22.87
CA PHE A 352 -20.11 -3.20 -23.09
C PHE A 352 -19.86 -4.69 -23.40
N PRO A 353 -19.90 -5.58 -22.38
CA PRO A 353 -19.60 -6.99 -22.52
C PRO A 353 -20.64 -7.74 -23.36
N PRO A 354 -20.24 -8.85 -24.04
CA PRO A 354 -21.13 -9.64 -24.90
C PRO A 354 -22.45 -10.06 -24.22
N TRP A 355 -22.38 -10.48 -22.95
CA TRP A 355 -23.57 -10.84 -22.18
C TRP A 355 -24.57 -9.69 -22.05
N LEU A 356 -24.10 -8.47 -21.76
CA LEU A 356 -24.99 -7.32 -21.63
C LEU A 356 -25.55 -6.87 -22.98
N LYS A 357 -24.78 -7.00 -24.07
CA LYS A 357 -25.27 -6.76 -25.44
C LYS A 357 -26.44 -7.66 -25.77
N LEU A 358 -26.29 -8.96 -25.51
CA LEU A 358 -27.35 -9.94 -25.73
C LEU A 358 -28.61 -9.63 -24.91
N MET A 359 -28.45 -9.32 -23.61
CA MET A 359 -29.60 -8.99 -22.76
C MET A 359 -30.33 -7.72 -23.22
N ALA A 360 -29.57 -6.70 -23.65
CA ALA A 360 -30.12 -5.46 -24.19
C ALA A 360 -30.90 -5.72 -25.50
N GLU A 361 -30.35 -6.54 -26.40
CA GLU A 361 -31.00 -6.93 -27.65
C GLU A 361 -32.32 -7.69 -27.39
N ILE A 362 -32.33 -8.63 -26.43
CA ILE A 362 -33.54 -9.34 -26.03
C ILE A 362 -34.61 -8.38 -25.49
N GLN A 363 -34.22 -7.44 -24.62
CA GLN A 363 -35.17 -6.47 -24.07
C GLN A 363 -35.77 -5.56 -25.15
N LEU A 364 -34.95 -5.06 -26.07
CA LEU A 364 -35.42 -4.24 -27.18
C LEU A 364 -36.36 -5.02 -28.09
N THR A 365 -35.98 -6.22 -28.53
CA THR A 365 -36.78 -7.02 -29.47
C THR A 365 -38.12 -7.48 -28.92
N VAL A 366 -38.20 -7.75 -27.61
CA VAL A 366 -39.45 -8.14 -26.96
C VAL A 366 -40.35 -6.92 -26.71
N ASN A 367 -39.80 -5.83 -26.17
CA ASN A 367 -40.59 -4.67 -25.79
C ASN A 367 -41.01 -3.81 -26.99
N ALA A 368 -40.21 -3.78 -28.06
CA ALA A 368 -40.59 -3.12 -29.33
C ALA A 368 -41.89 -3.68 -29.93
N LYS A 369 -42.32 -4.89 -29.54
CA LYS A 369 -43.61 -5.46 -29.96
C LYS A 369 -44.82 -4.86 -29.23
N TYR A 370 -44.61 -4.33 -28.02
CA TYR A 370 -45.66 -3.76 -27.18
C TYR A 370 -45.61 -2.23 -27.15
N ASP A 371 -44.41 -1.66 -27.24
CA ASP A 371 -44.14 -0.22 -27.20
C ASP A 371 -43.03 0.12 -28.21
N SER A 372 -43.40 0.84 -29.28
CA SER A 372 -42.50 1.20 -30.38
C SER A 372 -41.43 2.23 -30.00
N GLU A 373 -41.62 2.96 -28.89
CA GLU A 373 -40.67 3.96 -28.38
C GLU A 373 -39.90 3.44 -27.14
N TYR A 374 -39.93 2.13 -26.89
CA TYR A 374 -39.26 1.57 -25.73
C TYR A 374 -37.74 1.80 -25.75
N GLU A 375 -37.25 2.57 -24.79
CA GLU A 375 -35.83 2.80 -24.56
C GLU A 375 -35.29 1.93 -23.41
N LEU A 376 -34.04 1.51 -23.54
CA LEU A 376 -33.38 0.73 -22.49
C LEU A 376 -33.07 1.60 -21.26
N PRO A 377 -33.24 1.05 -20.04
CA PRO A 377 -32.86 1.77 -18.83
C PRO A 377 -31.34 2.02 -18.79
N PRO A 378 -30.89 3.08 -18.09
CA PRO A 378 -29.48 3.43 -18.01
C PRO A 378 -28.66 2.29 -17.38
N ARG A 379 -27.52 2.01 -18.00
CA ARG A 379 -26.65 0.89 -17.63
C ARG A 379 -25.81 1.22 -16.40
N ALA A 380 -25.63 0.23 -15.52
CA ALA A 380 -24.72 0.35 -14.39
C ALA A 380 -23.24 0.27 -14.83
N PRO A 381 -22.31 0.91 -14.09
CA PRO A 381 -20.89 0.79 -14.34
C PRO A 381 -20.35 -0.62 -14.01
N LEU A 382 -19.19 -0.93 -14.57
CA LEU A 382 -18.28 -1.96 -14.09
C LEU A 382 -17.37 -1.37 -13.01
N ASP A 383 -17.51 -1.88 -11.80
CA ASP A 383 -16.77 -1.42 -10.64
C ASP A 383 -15.56 -2.33 -10.39
N TYR A 384 -14.36 -1.78 -10.53
CA TYR A 384 -13.12 -2.44 -10.16
C TYR A 384 -12.76 -2.03 -8.73
N THR A 385 -12.66 -3.00 -7.85
CA THR A 385 -12.46 -2.82 -6.41
C THR A 385 -11.35 -3.72 -5.90
N TYR A 386 -10.81 -3.43 -4.73
CA TYR A 386 -9.94 -4.36 -4.02
C TYR A 386 -10.78 -5.47 -3.37
N VAL A 387 -10.15 -6.60 -3.04
CA VAL A 387 -10.85 -7.70 -2.36
C VAL A 387 -11.37 -7.25 -0.99
N GLN A 388 -12.60 -7.68 -0.70
CA GLN A 388 -13.31 -7.42 0.54
C GLN A 388 -13.85 -8.77 1.05
N PRO A 389 -14.10 -8.93 2.36
CA PRO A 389 -14.65 -10.18 2.92
C PRO A 389 -15.93 -10.63 2.24
N GLU A 390 -16.77 -9.68 1.87
CA GLU A 390 -18.05 -9.93 1.20
C GLU A 390 -17.86 -10.59 -0.16
N HIS A 391 -16.70 -10.42 -0.80
CA HIS A 391 -16.38 -11.06 -2.08
C HIS A 391 -15.95 -12.52 -1.92
N ILE A 392 -15.33 -12.89 -0.79
CA ILE A 392 -14.67 -14.19 -0.62
C ILE A 392 -15.60 -15.39 -0.86
N PRO A 393 -16.84 -15.45 -0.33
CA PRO A 393 -17.70 -16.61 -0.55
C PRO A 393 -18.04 -16.82 -2.04
N ALA A 394 -18.35 -15.74 -2.75
CA ALA A 394 -18.68 -15.80 -4.17
C ALA A 394 -17.44 -16.14 -5.02
N ILE A 395 -16.27 -15.58 -4.68
CA ILE A 395 -14.99 -15.89 -5.33
C ILE A 395 -14.62 -17.35 -5.13
N ASN A 396 -14.68 -17.87 -3.89
CA ASN A 396 -14.39 -19.28 -3.60
C ASN A 396 -15.36 -20.21 -4.34
N SER A 397 -16.65 -19.86 -4.40
CA SER A 397 -17.64 -20.62 -5.20
C SER A 397 -17.29 -20.64 -6.68
N LEU A 398 -16.90 -19.50 -7.27
CA LEU A 398 -16.45 -19.42 -8.66
C LEU A 398 -15.15 -20.21 -8.86
N CYS A 399 -14.24 -20.18 -7.88
CA CYS A 399 -12.99 -20.91 -7.97
C CYS A 399 -13.23 -22.42 -8.02
N ASN A 400 -14.07 -22.93 -7.12
CA ASN A 400 -14.45 -24.34 -7.07
C ASN A 400 -15.18 -24.80 -8.35
N GLN A 401 -15.91 -23.90 -9.00
CA GLN A 401 -16.64 -24.22 -10.25
C GLN A 401 -15.74 -24.21 -11.49
N PHE A 402 -14.84 -23.23 -11.63
CA PHE A 402 -14.10 -22.99 -12.87
C PHE A 402 -12.63 -23.45 -12.86
N PHE A 403 -12.03 -23.60 -11.68
CA PHE A 403 -10.69 -24.15 -11.49
C PHE A 403 -10.78 -25.59 -10.97
N TRP A 404 -10.67 -25.80 -9.65
CA TRP A 404 -10.72 -27.09 -8.98
C TRP A 404 -11.29 -26.93 -7.54
N PRO A 405 -11.83 -28.00 -6.93
CA PRO A 405 -12.43 -27.90 -5.60
C PRO A 405 -11.38 -27.67 -4.50
N GLY A 406 -11.80 -27.04 -3.41
CA GLY A 406 -10.98 -26.82 -2.21
C GLY A 406 -10.14 -25.54 -2.25
N ILE A 407 -10.38 -24.65 -3.22
CA ILE A 407 -9.70 -23.35 -3.27
C ILE A 407 -10.34 -22.41 -2.25
N ASP A 408 -9.52 -21.86 -1.37
CA ASP A 408 -9.88 -20.78 -0.46
C ASP A 408 -8.95 -19.58 -0.66
N LEU A 409 -9.55 -18.42 -0.98
CA LEU A 409 -8.84 -17.17 -1.19
C LEU A 409 -8.95 -16.20 -0.02
N THR A 410 -9.37 -16.66 1.16
CA THR A 410 -9.45 -15.83 2.37
C THR A 410 -8.12 -15.15 2.72
N ASP A 411 -6.98 -15.81 2.46
CA ASP A 411 -5.65 -15.23 2.69
C ASP A 411 -5.36 -13.95 1.90
N SER A 412 -6.04 -13.75 0.77
CA SER A 412 -5.90 -12.53 -0.03
C SER A 412 -6.35 -11.26 0.71
N LEU A 413 -7.16 -11.40 1.77
CA LEU A 413 -7.56 -10.28 2.63
C LEU A 413 -6.39 -9.68 3.42
N LYS A 414 -5.26 -10.39 3.53
CA LYS A 414 -4.04 -9.89 4.16
C LYS A 414 -3.37 -8.81 3.31
N TYR A 415 -3.43 -8.94 1.97
CA TYR A 415 -2.78 -8.06 1.00
C TYR A 415 -3.76 -7.56 -0.07
N PRO A 416 -4.82 -6.81 0.31
CA PRO A 416 -5.89 -6.42 -0.60
C PRO A 416 -5.42 -5.57 -1.78
N ASP A 417 -4.32 -4.85 -1.64
CA ASP A 417 -3.73 -3.98 -2.68
C ASP A 417 -3.28 -4.76 -3.91
N PHE A 418 -2.92 -6.03 -3.69
CA PHE A 418 -2.47 -6.98 -4.72
C PHE A 418 -3.64 -7.82 -5.26
N SER A 419 -4.84 -7.25 -5.23
CA SER A 419 -6.04 -7.88 -5.77
C SER A 419 -6.83 -6.91 -6.63
N CYS A 420 -7.62 -7.45 -7.55
CA CYS A 420 -8.59 -6.69 -8.33
C CYS A 420 -9.84 -7.53 -8.51
N VAL A 421 -10.97 -7.07 -7.98
CA VAL A 421 -12.29 -7.70 -8.10
C VAL A 421 -13.21 -6.80 -8.91
N VAL A 422 -13.85 -7.36 -9.93
CA VAL A 422 -14.68 -6.62 -10.88
C VAL A 422 -16.13 -7.00 -10.68
N LEU A 423 -16.97 -6.01 -10.42
CA LEU A 423 -18.39 -6.17 -10.18
C LEU A 423 -19.22 -5.47 -11.26
N TYR A 424 -20.32 -6.09 -11.65
CA TYR A 424 -21.41 -5.41 -12.34
C TYR A 424 -22.62 -5.33 -11.41
N LYS A 425 -22.93 -4.12 -10.94
CA LYS A 425 -23.83 -3.88 -9.79
C LYS A 425 -23.32 -4.62 -8.54
N ARG A 426 -23.70 -5.89 -8.41
CA ARG A 426 -23.41 -6.79 -7.29
C ARG A 426 -22.87 -8.15 -7.76
N LEU A 427 -22.91 -8.43 -9.07
CA LEU A 427 -22.40 -9.68 -9.61
C LEU A 427 -20.89 -9.58 -9.80
N ILE A 428 -20.12 -10.53 -9.23
CA ILE A 428 -18.69 -10.66 -9.53
C ILE A 428 -18.53 -11.22 -10.95
N VAL A 429 -17.95 -10.40 -11.83
CA VAL A 429 -17.75 -10.73 -13.25
C VAL A 429 -16.30 -11.07 -13.58
N GLY A 430 -15.36 -10.70 -12.70
CA GLY A 430 -13.96 -11.09 -12.80
C GLY A 430 -13.21 -10.84 -11.51
N PHE A 431 -12.08 -11.51 -11.34
CA PHE A 431 -11.15 -11.24 -10.25
C PHE A 431 -9.72 -11.65 -10.65
N ALA A 432 -8.72 -11.01 -10.05
CA ALA A 432 -7.33 -11.39 -10.17
C ALA A 432 -6.60 -11.14 -8.84
N PHE A 433 -5.67 -12.04 -8.50
CA PHE A 433 -4.93 -12.04 -7.24
C PHE A 433 -3.44 -12.26 -7.47
N LEU A 434 -2.64 -11.47 -6.77
CA LEU A 434 -1.20 -11.57 -6.72
C LEU A 434 -0.76 -11.78 -5.26
N VAL A 435 0.08 -12.77 -5.03
CA VAL A 435 0.69 -13.05 -3.74
C VAL A 435 2.04 -12.33 -3.71
N PRO A 436 2.19 -11.29 -2.87
CA PRO A 436 3.44 -10.57 -2.79
C PRO A 436 4.52 -11.43 -2.08
N ASP A 437 5.78 -11.13 -2.37
CA ASP A 437 6.94 -11.55 -1.59
C ASP A 437 7.12 -13.08 -1.48
N VAL A 438 6.79 -13.80 -2.56
CA VAL A 438 7.07 -15.24 -2.66
C VAL A 438 8.58 -15.51 -2.62
N SER A 439 9.35 -14.58 -3.19
CA SER A 439 10.80 -14.47 -3.01
C SER A 439 11.18 -13.01 -2.76
N HIS A 440 12.43 -12.74 -2.41
CA HIS A 440 12.92 -11.38 -2.17
C HIS A 440 12.70 -10.45 -3.38
N THR A 441 12.71 -11.00 -4.59
CA THR A 441 12.59 -10.26 -5.86
C THR A 441 11.32 -10.59 -6.65
N GLU A 442 10.51 -11.54 -6.19
CA GLU A 442 9.43 -12.11 -7.00
C GLU A 442 8.07 -12.09 -6.31
N ASN A 443 7.06 -11.79 -7.11
CA ASN A 443 5.66 -11.87 -6.79
C ASN A 443 4.98 -12.94 -7.65
N TYR A 444 3.96 -13.63 -7.13
CA TYR A 444 3.28 -14.70 -7.85
C TYR A 444 1.83 -14.35 -8.16
N MET A 445 1.43 -14.34 -9.43
CA MET A 445 0.04 -14.17 -9.81
C MET A 445 -0.69 -15.51 -9.70
N SER A 446 -1.43 -15.68 -8.60
CA SER A 446 -2.08 -16.93 -8.23
C SER A 446 -3.31 -17.27 -9.06
N PHE A 447 -4.25 -16.32 -9.21
CA PHE A 447 -5.50 -16.54 -9.92
C PHE A 447 -5.87 -15.34 -10.76
N CYS A 448 -6.39 -15.59 -11.96
CA CYS A 448 -6.98 -14.58 -12.83
C CYS A 448 -8.19 -15.20 -13.54
N PHE A 449 -9.36 -14.62 -13.35
CA PHE A 449 -10.62 -15.14 -13.84
C PHE A 449 -11.52 -14.05 -14.40
N THR A 450 -12.20 -14.36 -15.50
CA THR A 450 -13.30 -13.55 -16.04
C THR A 450 -14.42 -14.48 -16.45
N ARG A 451 -15.65 -14.15 -16.06
CA ARG A 451 -16.84 -14.98 -16.25
C ARG A 451 -17.09 -15.24 -17.74
N PRO A 452 -17.45 -16.47 -18.15
CA PRO A 452 -17.90 -16.74 -19.53
C PRO A 452 -19.07 -15.80 -19.88
N GLY A 453 -19.00 -15.10 -21.01
CA GLY A 453 -19.94 -14.02 -21.39
C GLY A 453 -19.46 -12.59 -21.08
N TRP A 454 -18.45 -12.45 -20.21
CA TRP A 454 -17.82 -11.17 -19.85
C TRP A 454 -16.39 -11.04 -20.39
N ARG A 455 -15.93 -12.02 -21.17
CA ARG A 455 -14.60 -12.05 -21.78
C ARG A 455 -14.52 -11.17 -23.03
N ASN A 456 -13.31 -10.99 -23.56
CA ASN A 456 -13.03 -10.29 -24.84
C ASN A 456 -13.49 -8.82 -24.90
N CYS A 457 -13.64 -8.15 -23.75
CA CYS A 457 -14.02 -6.74 -23.68
C CYS A 457 -13.03 -5.88 -22.86
N GLY A 458 -11.85 -6.41 -22.53
CA GLY A 458 -10.78 -5.67 -21.85
C GLY A 458 -10.72 -5.81 -20.32
N ILE A 459 -11.67 -6.48 -19.68
CA ILE A 459 -11.68 -6.69 -18.21
C ILE A 459 -10.39 -7.37 -17.72
N GLY A 460 -10.04 -8.53 -18.29
CA GLY A 460 -8.80 -9.23 -17.95
C GLY A 460 -7.53 -8.42 -18.19
N ARG A 461 -7.52 -7.60 -19.25
CA ARG A 461 -6.40 -6.68 -19.56
C ARG A 461 -6.23 -5.66 -18.45
N PHE A 462 -7.31 -5.03 -17.99
CA PHE A 462 -7.21 -4.05 -16.92
C PHE A 462 -6.78 -4.68 -15.58
N MET A 463 -7.32 -5.85 -15.23
CA MET A 463 -6.94 -6.54 -13.99
C MET A 463 -5.44 -6.85 -13.95
N VAL A 464 -4.90 -7.44 -15.02
CA VAL A 464 -3.47 -7.76 -15.12
C VAL A 464 -2.63 -6.48 -15.12
N TYR A 465 -3.04 -5.46 -15.87
CA TYR A 465 -2.38 -4.15 -15.85
C TYR A 465 -2.29 -3.56 -14.44
N HIS A 466 -3.39 -3.59 -13.68
CA HIS A 466 -3.43 -3.07 -12.32
C HIS A 466 -2.44 -3.80 -11.42
N LEU A 467 -2.46 -5.15 -11.41
CA LEU A 467 -1.55 -5.95 -10.59
C LEU A 467 -0.08 -5.68 -10.90
N ILE A 468 0.26 -5.52 -12.19
CA ILE A 468 1.62 -5.17 -12.63
C ILE A 468 2.04 -3.77 -12.12
N GLN A 469 1.11 -2.82 -12.07
CA GLN A 469 1.38 -1.47 -11.55
C GLN A 469 1.50 -1.45 -10.03
N THR A 470 0.85 -2.36 -9.32
CA THR A 470 1.00 -2.49 -7.86
C THR A 470 2.37 -3.09 -7.50
N SER A 471 2.91 -3.99 -8.32
CA SER A 471 4.16 -4.72 -8.05
C SER A 471 5.44 -4.07 -8.62
N LEU A 472 5.55 -2.74 -8.58
CA LEU A 472 6.72 -2.05 -9.17
C LEU A 472 8.04 -2.47 -8.50
N GLY A 473 9.03 -2.83 -9.32
CA GLY A 473 10.38 -3.20 -8.86
C GLY A 473 10.55 -4.66 -8.42
N LYS A 474 9.56 -5.52 -8.68
CA LYS A 474 9.66 -6.98 -8.50
C LYS A 474 9.19 -7.71 -9.75
N ASP A 475 9.81 -8.84 -10.01
CA ASP A 475 9.41 -9.74 -11.08
C ASP A 475 8.05 -10.36 -10.75
N ILE A 476 7.27 -10.65 -11.78
CA ILE A 476 5.98 -11.34 -11.63
C ILE A 476 6.04 -12.67 -12.32
N THR A 477 5.76 -13.74 -11.59
CA THR A 477 5.70 -15.10 -12.11
C THR A 477 4.27 -15.64 -12.09
N LEU A 478 3.96 -16.53 -13.03
CA LEU A 478 2.65 -17.21 -13.09
C LEU A 478 2.75 -18.57 -13.78
N ASN A 479 1.77 -19.44 -13.48
CA ASN A 479 1.56 -20.68 -14.20
C ASN A 479 0.27 -20.58 -15.01
N VAL A 480 0.31 -21.01 -16.28
CA VAL A 480 -0.86 -21.02 -17.16
C VAL A 480 -0.93 -22.35 -17.90
N SER A 481 -2.10 -22.99 -17.94
CA SER A 481 -2.29 -24.22 -18.71
C SER A 481 -1.99 -23.97 -20.19
N ILE A 482 -1.33 -24.94 -20.84
CA ILE A 482 -0.87 -24.82 -22.24
C ILE A 482 -2.03 -24.49 -23.20
N ASN A 483 -3.22 -25.04 -22.95
CA ASN A 483 -4.40 -24.85 -23.80
C ASN A 483 -5.21 -23.59 -23.43
N ASN A 484 -4.77 -22.79 -22.45
CA ASN A 484 -5.53 -21.64 -21.97
C ASN A 484 -5.29 -20.40 -22.86
N PRO A 485 -6.33 -19.80 -23.47
CA PRO A 485 -6.17 -18.62 -24.32
C PRO A 485 -5.65 -17.37 -23.57
N ALA A 486 -5.66 -17.38 -22.23
CA ALA A 486 -5.08 -16.32 -21.41
C ALA A 486 -3.56 -16.14 -21.66
N LEU A 487 -2.85 -17.15 -22.18
CA LEU A 487 -1.43 -17.04 -22.54
C LEU A 487 -1.17 -15.85 -23.48
N PHE A 488 -2.04 -15.61 -24.47
CA PHE A 488 -1.92 -14.48 -25.39
C PHE A 488 -2.10 -13.13 -24.69
N LEU A 489 -2.92 -13.08 -23.63
CA LEU A 489 -3.07 -11.88 -22.82
C LEU A 489 -1.77 -11.59 -22.08
N TYR A 490 -1.16 -12.59 -21.44
CA TYR A 490 0.09 -12.43 -20.70
C TYR A 490 1.25 -12.04 -21.63
N GLN A 491 1.36 -12.67 -22.80
CA GLN A 491 2.37 -12.31 -23.80
C GLN A 491 2.26 -10.84 -24.24
N LYS A 492 1.05 -10.30 -24.40
CA LYS A 492 0.84 -8.87 -24.73
C LYS A 492 1.33 -7.92 -23.63
N PHE A 493 1.42 -8.38 -22.39
CA PHE A 493 2.00 -7.62 -21.29
C PHE A 493 3.52 -7.81 -21.16
N GLY A 494 4.14 -8.64 -22.00
CA GLY A 494 5.57 -8.91 -22.01
C GLY A 494 6.00 -10.12 -21.17
N PHE A 495 5.06 -10.92 -20.66
CA PHE A 495 5.42 -12.18 -20.00
C PHE A 495 6.09 -13.13 -21.00
N LYS A 496 7.26 -13.65 -20.63
CA LYS A 496 8.01 -14.64 -21.40
C LYS A 496 7.80 -16.02 -20.79
N VAL A 497 7.69 -17.04 -21.64
CA VAL A 497 7.70 -18.44 -21.19
C VAL A 497 9.13 -18.84 -20.89
N GLU A 498 9.43 -19.18 -19.64
CA GLU A 498 10.77 -19.63 -19.25
C GLU A 498 10.91 -21.14 -19.35
N LYS A 499 9.89 -21.88 -18.89
CA LYS A 499 9.90 -23.34 -18.89
C LYS A 499 8.50 -23.92 -19.02
N VAL A 500 8.45 -25.16 -19.51
CA VAL A 500 7.25 -26.00 -19.50
C VAL A 500 7.32 -26.89 -18.25
N VAL A 501 6.27 -26.86 -17.45
CA VAL A 501 6.12 -27.71 -16.25
C VAL A 501 5.13 -28.81 -16.58
N LEU A 502 5.64 -30.04 -16.69
CA LEU A 502 4.82 -31.22 -16.89
C LEU A 502 4.02 -31.53 -15.61
N ASP A 503 2.82 -32.06 -15.80
CA ASP A 503 1.91 -32.54 -14.75
C ASP A 503 1.66 -31.56 -13.58
N PHE A 504 1.76 -30.26 -13.87
CA PHE A 504 1.57 -29.20 -12.87
C PHE A 504 0.16 -29.27 -12.24
N TYR A 505 -0.85 -29.59 -13.05
CA TYR A 505 -2.25 -29.61 -12.61
C TYR A 505 -2.74 -30.98 -12.12
N ASP A 506 -1.92 -32.03 -12.15
CA ASP A 506 -2.33 -33.40 -11.82
C ASP A 506 -2.81 -33.54 -10.37
N LYS A 507 -2.21 -32.77 -9.47
CA LYS A 507 -2.60 -32.75 -8.06
C LYS A 507 -3.95 -32.08 -7.80
N TYR A 508 -4.47 -31.32 -8.77
CA TYR A 508 -5.67 -30.51 -8.63
C TYR A 508 -6.83 -31.01 -9.49
N LEU A 509 -6.55 -31.64 -10.63
CA LEU A 509 -7.55 -32.20 -11.53
C LEU A 509 -7.90 -33.63 -11.11
N ILE A 510 -9.05 -33.80 -10.46
CA ILE A 510 -9.50 -35.08 -9.88
C ILE A 510 -9.94 -36.09 -10.96
N CYS A 511 -10.21 -35.65 -12.20
CA CYS A 511 -10.68 -36.52 -13.28
C CYS A 511 -10.00 -36.20 -14.61
N ASP A 512 -9.66 -37.24 -15.38
CA ASP A 512 -9.19 -37.15 -16.78
C ASP A 512 -10.25 -36.61 -17.77
N TYR A 513 -11.44 -36.27 -17.28
CA TYR A 513 -12.58 -35.79 -18.06
C TYR A 513 -12.52 -34.32 -18.46
N ASN A 514 -11.51 -33.57 -18.01
CA ASN A 514 -11.33 -32.18 -18.41
C ASN A 514 -10.46 -32.12 -19.67
N ASP A 515 -10.97 -31.54 -20.77
CA ASP A 515 -10.23 -31.18 -22.00
C ASP A 515 -9.02 -30.22 -21.77
N LYS A 516 -8.69 -29.93 -20.50
CA LYS A 516 -7.62 -29.03 -20.10
C LYS A 516 -6.31 -29.80 -19.99
N SER A 517 -5.26 -29.25 -20.58
CA SER A 517 -3.91 -29.80 -20.44
C SER A 517 -3.46 -29.78 -18.98
N LYS A 518 -2.93 -30.93 -18.53
CA LYS A 518 -2.27 -31.15 -17.24
C LYS A 518 -0.98 -30.35 -17.07
N HIS A 519 -0.38 -29.95 -18.18
CA HIS A 519 0.88 -29.23 -18.22
C HIS A 519 0.66 -27.71 -18.16
N ALA A 520 1.66 -26.99 -17.66
CA ALA A 520 1.63 -25.53 -17.54
C ALA A 520 2.87 -24.89 -18.17
N PHE A 521 2.69 -23.73 -18.79
CA PHE A 521 3.79 -22.80 -19.01
C PHE A 521 4.06 -22.03 -17.72
N PHE A 522 5.33 -21.97 -17.32
CA PHE A 522 5.80 -21.03 -16.32
C PHE A 522 6.25 -19.76 -17.04
N CYS A 523 5.60 -18.64 -16.72
CA CYS A 523 5.85 -17.36 -17.34
C CYS A 523 6.41 -16.37 -16.32
N ARG A 524 7.39 -15.56 -16.73
CA ARG A 524 7.95 -14.46 -15.94
C ARG A 524 7.84 -13.14 -16.70
N LEU A 525 7.52 -12.08 -15.97
CA LEU A 525 7.69 -10.69 -16.37
C LEU A 525 8.84 -10.10 -15.56
N GLU A 526 9.98 -9.89 -16.21
CA GLU A 526 11.17 -9.25 -15.64
C GLU A 526 10.94 -7.73 -15.52
N ARG A 527 11.29 -7.13 -14.37
CA ARG A 527 10.96 -5.73 -14.04
C ARG A 527 12.11 -4.89 -13.53
#